data_AF-V6ICG2-F1
#
_entry.id   AF-V6ICG2-F1
#
_cell.length_a   1.000
_cell.length_b   1.000
_cell.length_c   1.000
_cell.angle_alpha   90.00
_cell.angle_beta   90.00
_cell.angle_gamma   90.00
#
_symmetry.space_group_name_H-M   'P 1'
#
loop_
_entity.id
_entity.type
_entity.pdbx_description
1 polymer ?
#
loop_
_entity_poly.entity_id
_entity_poly.type
_entity_poly.pdbx_seq_one_letter_code
_entity_poly.pdbx_strand_id
1 'polypeptide(L)'
;MKLDAFFSKIRSLFVNPLLILPLFILLYALSSFLIWKKYDWNPSSQINFGMQFVVQNAAETPKGAVVFLGRSGDLGAGYDGQIFYYYSRMLSEFNLNWPKGFEENIRASRIGYPLFVSVFGWFGTWGTVFGMYFLNLVLILISWFLLRDLCGERHRIYSSLYLFSPFLLGSYSLLVCDAILTGFLVITFWFYKKEKWIWFSLFGGISILTKEQALFLLFPLGIEALSKKNGKTR
;
A
#
# COMPACT_ATOMS: atom_id res chain seq x y z
N MET A 1 -18.35 30.29 22.14
CA MET A 1 -17.68 29.90 23.41
C MET A 1 -17.75 28.39 23.70
N LYS A 2 -18.93 27.76 23.92
CA LYS A 2 -18.99 26.29 24.17
C LYS A 2 -18.61 25.44 22.95
N LEU A 3 -18.97 25.90 21.75
CA LEU A 3 -18.68 25.20 20.49
C LEU A 3 -17.17 25.22 20.16
N ASP A 4 -16.51 26.36 20.41
CA ASP A 4 -15.07 26.54 20.17
C ASP A 4 -14.23 25.66 21.10
N ALA A 5 -14.65 25.53 22.36
CA ALA A 5 -14.02 24.64 23.34
C ALA A 5 -14.16 23.16 22.94
N PHE A 6 -15.32 22.77 22.40
CA PHE A 6 -15.56 21.42 21.90
C PHE A 6 -14.68 21.07 20.70
N PHE A 7 -14.62 21.93 19.68
CA PHE A 7 -13.75 21.73 18.52
C PHE A 7 -12.27 21.73 18.87
N SER A 8 -11.86 22.59 19.82
CA SER A 8 -10.49 22.60 20.35
C SER A 8 -10.13 21.26 21.01
N LYS A 9 -11.05 20.69 21.79
CA LYS A 9 -10.87 19.39 22.45
C LYS A 9 -10.82 18.23 21.45
N ILE A 10 -11.68 18.22 20.42
CA ILE A 10 -11.59 17.21 19.35
C ILE A 10 -10.25 17.31 18.64
N ARG A 11 -9.82 18.52 18.32
CA ARG A 11 -8.53 18.74 17.65
C ARG A 11 -7.36 18.25 18.48
N SER A 12 -7.34 18.51 19.79
CA SER A 12 -6.24 18.05 20.65
C SER A 12 -6.17 16.52 20.72
N LEU A 13 -7.31 15.83 20.75
CA LEU A 13 -7.38 14.37 20.69
C LEU A 13 -6.82 13.83 19.37
N PHE A 14 -7.27 14.37 18.23
CA PHE A 14 -6.80 13.92 16.92
C PHE A 14 -5.36 14.30 16.63
N VAL A 15 -4.79 15.27 17.33
CA VAL A 15 -3.36 15.58 17.20
C VAL A 15 -2.52 14.62 18.06
N ASN A 16 -3.05 14.01 19.12
CA ASN A 16 -2.26 13.18 20.04
C ASN A 16 -1.89 11.81 19.43
N PRO A 17 -0.60 11.52 19.16
CA PRO A 17 -0.16 10.22 18.64
C PRO A 17 -0.50 9.03 19.55
N LEU A 18 -0.44 9.24 20.87
CA LEU A 18 -0.71 8.18 21.86
C LEU A 18 -2.17 7.72 21.83
N LEU A 19 -3.07 8.56 21.31
CA LEU A 19 -4.46 8.19 21.11
C LEU A 19 -4.71 7.66 19.70
N ILE A 20 -4.19 8.35 18.69
CA ILE A 20 -4.53 8.09 17.30
C ILE A 20 -3.88 6.81 16.76
N LEU A 21 -2.65 6.50 17.19
CA LEU A 21 -1.98 5.28 16.75
C LEU A 21 -2.68 4.01 17.24
N PRO A 22 -3.06 3.87 18.53
CA PRO A 22 -3.88 2.74 18.97
C PRO A 22 -5.22 2.63 18.24
N LEU A 23 -5.91 3.75 18.00
CA LEU A 23 -7.18 3.75 17.26
C LEU A 23 -7.00 3.29 15.80
N PHE A 24 -5.93 3.72 15.15
CA PHE A 24 -5.56 3.26 13.81
C PHE A 24 -5.30 1.74 13.81
N ILE A 25 -4.44 1.25 14.73
CA ILE A 25 -4.14 -0.18 14.84
C ILE A 25 -5.41 -0.99 15.10
N LEU A 26 -6.25 -0.54 16.03
CA LEU A 26 -7.51 -1.20 16.37
C LEU A 26 -8.44 -1.28 15.15
N LEU A 27 -8.57 -0.19 14.37
CA LEU A 27 -9.43 -0.17 13.19
C LEU A 27 -8.96 -1.16 12.12
N TYR A 28 -7.65 -1.16 11.79
CA TYR A 28 -7.12 -2.03 10.76
C TYR A 28 -7.10 -3.49 11.20
N ALA A 29 -6.75 -3.75 12.47
CA ALA A 29 -6.86 -5.09 13.05
C ALA A 29 -8.31 -5.58 13.08
N LEU A 30 -9.27 -4.72 13.42
CA LEU A 30 -10.69 -5.07 13.39
C LEU A 30 -11.15 -5.37 11.96
N SER A 31 -10.72 -4.60 10.96
CA SER A 31 -11.01 -4.88 9.55
C SER A 31 -10.54 -6.28 9.17
N SER A 32 -9.27 -6.59 9.42
CA SER A 32 -8.71 -7.91 9.13
C SER A 32 -9.42 -9.01 9.91
N PHE A 33 -9.67 -8.81 11.21
CA PHE A 33 -10.39 -9.75 12.06
C PHE A 33 -11.78 -10.09 11.51
N LEU A 34 -12.56 -9.08 11.10
CA LEU A 34 -13.90 -9.27 10.55
C LEU A 34 -13.87 -10.01 9.21
N ILE A 35 -12.88 -9.72 8.36
CA ILE A 35 -12.70 -10.41 7.09
C ILE A 35 -12.28 -11.86 7.33
N TRP A 36 -11.24 -12.10 8.14
CA TRP A 36 -10.74 -13.44 8.42
C TRP A 36 -11.80 -14.32 9.07
N LYS A 37 -12.59 -13.77 10.00
CA LYS A 37 -13.70 -14.48 10.65
C LYS A 37 -14.71 -15.04 9.65
N LYS A 38 -14.96 -14.34 8.53
CA LYS A 38 -15.86 -14.82 7.47
C LYS A 38 -15.31 -16.04 6.73
N TYR A 39 -14.01 -16.26 6.77
CA TYR A 39 -13.30 -17.32 6.06
C TYR A 39 -12.47 -18.17 7.02
N ASP A 40 -13.08 -18.62 8.12
CA ASP A 40 -12.47 -19.55 9.10
C ASP A 40 -11.12 -19.09 9.65
N TRP A 41 -11.00 -17.79 9.97
CA TRP A 41 -9.80 -17.17 10.54
C TRP A 41 -8.58 -17.17 9.60
N ASN A 42 -8.80 -17.28 8.29
CA ASN A 42 -7.73 -17.46 7.33
C ASN A 42 -7.23 -16.12 6.74
N PRO A 43 -5.96 -15.74 6.95
CA PRO A 43 -5.46 -14.43 6.51
C PRO A 43 -5.26 -14.31 5.00
N SER A 44 -5.27 -15.41 4.25
CA SER A 44 -5.23 -15.34 2.78
C SER A 44 -6.52 -14.76 2.16
N SER A 45 -7.60 -14.65 2.94
CA SER A 45 -8.89 -14.14 2.45
C SER A 45 -8.82 -12.73 1.88
N GLN A 46 -7.89 -11.87 2.32
CA GLN A 46 -7.74 -10.52 1.79
C GLN A 46 -6.92 -10.45 0.49
N ILE A 47 -6.25 -11.54 0.11
CA ILE A 47 -5.53 -11.61 -1.17
C ILE A 47 -6.51 -11.87 -2.33
N ASN A 48 -7.64 -12.54 -2.03
CA ASN A 48 -8.66 -12.95 -3.00
C ASN A 48 -8.10 -13.78 -4.16
N PHE A 49 -7.53 -14.95 -3.84
CA PHE A 49 -7.07 -15.92 -4.84
C PHE A 49 -8.24 -16.45 -5.68
N GLY A 50 -8.18 -16.29 -6.99
CA GLY A 50 -9.14 -16.90 -7.92
C GLY A 50 -8.76 -18.35 -8.25
N MET A 51 -9.75 -19.25 -8.32
CA MET A 51 -9.51 -20.68 -8.56
C MET A 51 -8.70 -20.93 -9.84
N GLN A 52 -8.94 -20.16 -10.91
CA GLN A 52 -8.17 -20.26 -12.15
C GLN A 52 -6.66 -20.11 -11.91
N PHE A 53 -6.26 -19.11 -11.14
CA PHE A 53 -4.86 -18.79 -10.87
C PHE A 53 -4.24 -19.77 -9.87
N VAL A 54 -5.02 -20.24 -8.89
CA VAL A 54 -4.59 -21.26 -7.92
C VAL A 54 -4.24 -22.57 -8.63
N VAL A 55 -5.08 -23.04 -9.55
CA VAL A 55 -4.81 -24.28 -10.30
C VAL A 55 -3.53 -24.15 -11.13
N GLN A 56 -3.30 -22.97 -11.73
CA GLN A 56 -2.13 -22.72 -12.57
C GLN A 56 -0.84 -22.51 -11.78
N ASN A 57 -0.93 -22.06 -10.53
CA ASN A 57 0.20 -21.72 -9.66
C ASN A 57 0.13 -22.47 -8.30
N ALA A 58 -0.27 -23.75 -8.34
CA ALA A 58 -0.57 -24.53 -7.14
C ALA A 58 0.63 -24.67 -6.18
N ALA A 59 1.85 -24.74 -6.71
CA ALA A 59 3.07 -24.80 -5.90
C ALA A 59 3.30 -23.54 -5.06
N GLU A 60 2.94 -22.37 -5.60
CA GLU A 60 3.12 -21.07 -4.95
C GLU A 60 1.96 -20.66 -4.05
N THR A 61 0.83 -21.37 -4.14
CA THR A 61 -0.35 -21.07 -3.35
C THR A 61 -0.19 -21.61 -1.93
N PRO A 62 -0.46 -20.82 -0.86
CA PRO A 62 -0.42 -21.34 0.49
C PRO A 62 -1.40 -22.50 0.67
N LYS A 63 -0.95 -23.60 1.30
CA LYS A 63 -1.83 -24.73 1.60
C LYS A 63 -2.97 -24.28 2.52
N GLY A 64 -4.20 -24.60 2.13
CA GLY A 64 -5.40 -24.16 2.85
C GLY A 64 -5.74 -22.70 2.63
N ALA A 65 -5.19 -22.01 1.62
CA ALA A 65 -5.62 -20.66 1.28
C ALA A 65 -7.11 -20.61 0.91
N VAL A 66 -7.72 -19.46 1.17
CA VAL A 66 -9.09 -19.16 0.76
C VAL A 66 -9.09 -18.94 -0.75
N VAL A 67 -9.86 -19.77 -1.45
CA VAL A 67 -10.00 -19.72 -2.90
C VAL A 67 -11.40 -19.27 -3.26
N PHE A 68 -11.48 -18.22 -4.07
CA PHE A 68 -12.71 -17.65 -4.56
C PHE A 68 -13.09 -18.33 -5.87
N LEU A 69 -14.30 -18.89 -5.89
CA LEU A 69 -14.88 -19.52 -7.06
C LEU A 69 -15.59 -18.47 -7.91
N GLY A 70 -15.51 -18.61 -9.23
CA GLY A 70 -16.31 -17.82 -10.16
C GLY A 70 -17.77 -18.29 -10.23
N ARG A 71 -18.50 -17.76 -11.21
CA ARG A 71 -19.85 -18.23 -11.53
C ARG A 71 -19.78 -19.60 -12.19
N SER A 72 -20.87 -20.36 -12.21
CA SER A 72 -20.93 -21.64 -12.94
C SER A 72 -20.49 -21.45 -14.40
N GLY A 73 -19.41 -22.14 -14.81
CA GLY A 73 -18.78 -22.00 -16.13
C GLY A 73 -17.56 -21.06 -16.19
N ASP A 74 -17.23 -20.37 -15.10
CA ASP A 74 -16.07 -19.49 -14.95
C ASP A 74 -15.34 -19.84 -13.65
N LEU A 75 -14.03 -20.11 -13.74
CA LEU A 75 -13.20 -20.43 -12.57
C LEU A 75 -12.94 -19.19 -11.68
N GLY A 76 -13.38 -18.00 -12.10
CA GLY A 76 -13.35 -16.79 -11.30
C GLY A 76 -11.98 -16.12 -11.32
N ALA A 77 -12.00 -14.81 -11.54
CA ALA A 77 -10.78 -14.02 -11.75
C ALA A 77 -10.03 -13.63 -10.46
N GLY A 78 -10.58 -13.89 -9.27
CA GLY A 78 -10.04 -13.35 -8.00
C GLY A 78 -9.98 -11.82 -8.00
N TYR A 79 -9.00 -11.21 -7.32
CA TYR A 79 -8.76 -9.76 -7.33
C TYR A 79 -7.27 -9.42 -7.52
N ASP A 80 -6.94 -8.13 -7.68
CA ASP A 80 -5.57 -7.66 -7.97
C ASP A 80 -4.54 -8.05 -6.90
N GLY A 81 -4.94 -8.33 -5.65
CA GLY A 81 -4.06 -8.76 -4.56
C GLY A 81 -3.24 -10.01 -4.89
N GLN A 82 -3.85 -10.99 -5.56
CA GLN A 82 -3.16 -12.23 -5.94
C GLN A 82 -2.03 -12.01 -6.96
N ILE A 83 -2.15 -10.98 -7.82
CA ILE A 83 -1.11 -10.64 -8.81
C ILE A 83 0.16 -10.26 -8.05
N PHE A 84 0.02 -9.37 -7.07
CA PHE A 84 1.14 -8.91 -6.27
C PHE A 84 1.74 -10.05 -5.44
N TYR A 85 0.90 -10.94 -4.92
CA TYR A 85 1.33 -12.15 -4.23
C TYR A 85 2.19 -13.04 -5.14
N TYR A 86 1.67 -13.51 -6.28
CA TYR A 86 2.41 -14.47 -7.12
C TYR A 86 3.65 -13.85 -7.75
N TYR A 87 3.58 -12.57 -8.14
CA TYR A 87 4.76 -11.88 -8.66
C TYR A 87 5.83 -11.76 -7.57
N SER A 88 5.47 -11.50 -6.32
CA SER A 88 6.45 -11.47 -5.23
C SER A 88 7.09 -12.84 -4.96
N ARG A 89 6.34 -13.94 -5.12
CA ARG A 89 6.84 -15.32 -4.99
C ARG A 89 7.93 -15.63 -6.01
N MET A 90 7.67 -15.31 -7.28
CA MET A 90 8.63 -15.42 -8.37
C MET A 90 9.95 -14.72 -8.00
N LEU A 91 9.87 -13.47 -7.50
CA LEU A 91 11.03 -12.71 -7.07
C LEU A 91 11.75 -13.31 -5.85
N SER A 92 11.01 -13.84 -4.87
CA SER A 92 11.58 -14.46 -3.66
C SER A 92 12.42 -15.70 -3.97
N GLU A 93 12.00 -16.46 -4.98
CA GLU A 93 12.64 -17.71 -5.39
C GLU A 93 13.78 -17.48 -6.38
N PHE A 94 14.03 -16.22 -6.76
CA PHE A 94 14.99 -15.85 -7.79
C PHE A 94 14.78 -16.61 -9.11
N ASN A 95 13.55 -17.06 -9.37
CA ASN A 95 13.15 -17.58 -10.66
C ASN A 95 12.54 -16.41 -11.46
N LEU A 96 12.87 -16.29 -12.74
CA LEU A 96 12.23 -15.29 -13.61
C LEU A 96 11.07 -15.92 -14.38
N ASN A 97 10.44 -16.93 -13.78
CA ASN A 97 9.33 -17.64 -14.38
C ASN A 97 8.04 -16.90 -14.07
N TRP A 98 7.56 -16.13 -15.04
CA TRP A 98 6.36 -15.33 -14.88
C TRP A 98 5.16 -16.17 -14.38
N PRO A 99 4.40 -15.71 -13.36
CA PRO A 99 3.28 -16.47 -12.85
C PRO A 99 2.22 -16.73 -13.93
N LYS A 100 1.75 -17.98 -13.98
CA LYS A 100 0.86 -18.42 -15.05
C LYS A 100 -0.51 -17.75 -14.92
N GLY A 101 -1.09 -17.40 -16.07
CA GLY A 101 -2.41 -16.78 -16.18
C GLY A 101 -2.39 -15.25 -16.16
N PHE A 102 -1.26 -14.61 -15.85
CA PHE A 102 -1.14 -13.16 -15.86
C PHE A 102 -0.43 -12.66 -17.11
N GLU A 103 -0.89 -11.53 -17.66
CA GLU A 103 -0.25 -10.86 -18.79
C GLU A 103 1.04 -10.16 -18.36
N GLU A 104 2.18 -10.71 -18.76
CA GLU A 104 3.52 -10.21 -18.41
C GLU A 104 3.76 -8.78 -18.91
N ASN A 105 3.46 -8.52 -20.18
CA ASN A 105 3.66 -7.23 -20.84
C ASN A 105 2.94 -6.05 -20.18
N ILE A 106 1.79 -6.30 -19.52
CA ILE A 106 1.03 -5.24 -18.84
C ILE A 106 1.40 -5.16 -17.35
N ARG A 107 1.57 -6.31 -16.69
CA ARG A 107 1.66 -6.38 -15.22
C ARG A 107 3.09 -6.34 -14.68
N ALA A 108 4.11 -6.68 -15.48
CA ALA A 108 5.51 -6.64 -15.05
C ALA A 108 6.00 -5.24 -14.68
N SER A 109 5.41 -4.19 -15.28
CA SER A 109 5.73 -2.80 -14.94
C SER A 109 5.38 -2.43 -13.49
N ARG A 110 4.50 -3.19 -12.83
CA ARG A 110 4.03 -2.97 -11.45
C ARG A 110 4.81 -3.79 -10.42
N ILE A 111 6.13 -3.92 -10.63
CA ILE A 111 7.03 -4.71 -9.78
C ILE A 111 7.28 -4.09 -8.40
N GLY A 112 7.03 -2.79 -8.22
CA GLY A 112 7.41 -2.05 -7.01
C GLY A 112 6.88 -2.68 -5.73
N TYR A 113 5.58 -2.94 -5.62
CA TYR A 113 5.01 -3.59 -4.44
C TYR A 113 5.49 -5.05 -4.27
N PRO A 114 5.43 -5.92 -5.30
CA PRO A 114 6.00 -7.27 -5.26
C PRO A 114 7.46 -7.33 -4.79
N LEU A 115 8.30 -6.38 -5.21
CA LEU A 115 9.72 -6.33 -4.89
C LEU A 115 9.99 -6.21 -3.38
N PHE A 116 9.19 -5.41 -2.67
CA PHE A 116 9.35 -5.29 -1.22
C PHE A 116 8.70 -6.45 -0.46
N VAL A 117 7.60 -6.98 -1.00
CA VAL A 117 6.93 -8.16 -0.42
C VAL A 117 7.81 -9.42 -0.56
N SER A 118 8.62 -9.53 -1.61
CA SER A 118 9.43 -10.72 -1.88
C SER A 118 10.45 -11.05 -0.79
N VAL A 119 10.92 -10.05 -0.03
CA VAL A 119 11.78 -10.25 1.15
C VAL A 119 11.11 -11.17 2.17
N PHE A 120 9.78 -11.08 2.32
CA PHE A 120 9.02 -11.93 3.24
C PHE A 120 8.75 -13.33 2.67
N GLY A 121 8.82 -13.51 1.35
CA GLY A 121 8.64 -14.81 0.73
C GLY A 121 9.79 -15.79 0.99
N TRP A 122 10.93 -15.34 1.50
CA TRP A 122 11.97 -16.22 2.05
C TRP A 122 11.47 -17.06 3.24
N PHE A 123 10.41 -16.61 3.92
CA PHE A 123 9.72 -17.37 4.97
C PHE A 123 8.57 -18.24 4.43
N GLY A 124 8.54 -18.50 3.12
CA GLY A 124 7.54 -19.32 2.45
C GLY A 124 6.27 -18.58 2.04
N THR A 125 5.29 -19.34 1.58
CA THR A 125 4.02 -18.82 1.01
C THR A 125 3.23 -17.98 2.03
N TRP A 126 3.14 -18.44 3.28
CA TRP A 126 2.53 -17.64 4.36
C TRP A 126 3.37 -16.42 4.76
N GLY A 127 4.70 -16.50 4.65
CA GLY A 127 5.58 -15.35 4.83
C GLY A 127 5.22 -14.20 3.89
N THR A 128 5.00 -14.52 2.61
CA THR A 128 4.50 -13.56 1.61
C THR A 128 3.16 -12.95 2.00
N VAL A 129 2.19 -13.76 2.46
CA VAL A 129 0.87 -13.27 2.92
C VAL A 129 1.05 -12.22 4.01
N PHE A 130 1.79 -12.54 5.08
CA PHE A 130 2.00 -11.60 6.19
C PHE A 130 2.88 -10.40 5.79
N GLY A 131 3.80 -10.58 4.84
CA GLY A 131 4.58 -9.48 4.26
C GLY A 131 3.71 -8.41 3.60
N MET A 132 2.66 -8.81 2.88
CA MET A 132 1.70 -7.89 2.28
C MET A 132 0.95 -7.06 3.35
N TYR A 133 0.52 -7.70 4.45
CA TYR A 133 -0.10 -6.99 5.58
C TYR A 133 0.88 -6.00 6.23
N PHE A 134 2.07 -6.50 6.56
CA PHE A 134 3.08 -5.74 7.26
C PHE A 134 3.49 -4.51 6.47
N LEU A 135 3.78 -4.66 5.17
CA LEU A 135 4.26 -3.58 4.34
C LEU A 135 3.21 -2.48 4.18
N ASN A 136 1.93 -2.82 4.04
CA ASN A 136 0.85 -1.84 4.01
C ASN A 136 0.80 -1.02 5.30
N LEU A 137 0.77 -1.68 6.46
CA LEU A 137 0.70 -1.01 7.76
C LEU A 137 1.91 -0.12 8.01
N VAL A 138 3.11 -0.63 7.74
CA VAL A 138 4.36 0.10 7.95
C VAL A 138 4.45 1.32 7.04
N LEU A 139 4.12 1.19 5.75
CA LEU A 139 4.17 2.34 4.84
C LEU A 139 3.12 3.40 5.17
N ILE A 140 1.91 3.00 5.59
CA ILE A 140 0.89 3.95 6.09
C ILE A 140 1.39 4.69 7.33
N LEU A 141 2.07 4.01 8.25
CA LEU A 141 2.61 4.63 9.46
C LEU A 141 3.77 5.58 9.15
N ILE A 142 4.74 5.15 8.33
CA ILE A 142 5.87 5.98 7.92
C ILE A 142 5.36 7.23 7.20
N SER A 143 4.47 7.07 6.22
CA SER A 143 3.91 8.19 5.47
C SER A 143 3.11 9.12 6.37
N TRP A 144 2.39 8.61 7.37
CA TRP A 144 1.69 9.44 8.34
C TRP A 144 2.64 10.35 9.14
N PHE A 145 3.76 9.82 9.64
CA PHE A 145 4.75 10.65 10.35
C PHE A 145 5.31 11.76 9.46
N LEU A 146 5.61 11.45 8.20
CA LEU A 146 6.11 12.43 7.23
C LEU A 146 5.05 13.46 6.86
N LEU A 147 3.80 13.05 6.67
CA LEU A 147 2.68 13.94 6.40
C LEU A 147 2.42 14.87 7.60
N ARG A 148 2.56 14.35 8.83
CA ARG A 148 2.44 15.12 10.06
C ARG A 148 3.51 16.21 10.17
N ASP A 149 4.73 15.94 9.72
CA ASP A 149 5.78 16.96 9.58
C ASP A 149 5.41 18.00 8.51
N LEU A 150 4.96 17.56 7.34
CA LEU A 150 4.55 18.45 6.23
C LEU A 150 3.41 19.40 6.58
N CYS A 151 2.42 18.95 7.36
CA CYS A 151 1.29 19.79 7.77
C CYS A 151 1.67 20.91 8.76
N GLY A 152 2.81 20.77 9.46
CA GLY A 152 3.17 21.64 10.57
C GLY A 152 2.19 21.56 11.76
N GLU A 153 2.43 22.33 12.80
CA GLU A 153 1.64 22.25 14.05
C GLU A 153 0.18 22.65 13.86
N ARG A 154 -0.06 23.68 13.05
CA ARG A 154 -1.39 24.24 12.84
C ARG A 154 -2.33 23.25 12.15
N HIS A 155 -1.86 22.51 11.15
CA HIS A 155 -2.72 21.65 10.32
C HIS A 155 -2.53 20.15 10.59
N ARG A 156 -1.83 19.82 11.67
CA ARG A 156 -1.46 18.46 12.09
C ARG A 156 -2.64 17.49 12.22
N ILE A 157 -3.86 18.00 12.45
CA ILE A 157 -5.08 17.19 12.49
C ILE A 157 -5.35 16.46 11.16
N TYR A 158 -4.99 17.07 10.02
CA TYR A 158 -5.25 16.48 8.71
C TYR A 158 -4.40 15.23 8.46
N SER A 159 -3.21 15.15 9.06
CA SER A 159 -2.43 13.91 8.99
C SER A 159 -3.14 12.78 9.72
N SER A 160 -3.89 13.04 10.78
CA SER A 160 -4.65 11.97 11.45
C SER A 160 -5.83 11.48 10.60
N LEU A 161 -6.49 12.34 9.82
CA LEU A 161 -7.53 11.92 8.88
C LEU A 161 -7.00 10.96 7.81
N TYR A 162 -5.72 11.09 7.42
CA TYR A 162 -5.06 10.16 6.51
C TYR A 162 -5.11 8.72 7.02
N LEU A 163 -4.82 8.47 8.30
CA LEU A 163 -4.85 7.11 8.89
C LEU A 163 -6.23 6.45 8.81
N PHE A 164 -7.30 7.26 8.90
CA PHE A 164 -8.69 6.80 8.87
C PHE A 164 -9.34 6.94 7.48
N SER A 165 -8.54 7.15 6.44
CA SER A 165 -9.02 7.27 5.07
C SER A 165 -9.69 5.97 4.62
N PRO A 166 -10.97 6.00 4.18
CA PRO A 166 -11.63 4.82 3.62
C PRO A 166 -10.89 4.22 2.42
N PHE A 167 -10.17 5.07 1.67
CA PHE A 167 -9.35 4.64 0.55
C PHE A 167 -8.19 3.73 0.98
N LEU A 168 -7.43 4.13 2.02
CA LEU A 168 -6.33 3.31 2.54
C LEU A 168 -6.85 2.03 3.18
N LEU A 169 -7.95 2.13 3.93
CA LEU A 169 -8.57 0.96 4.54
C LEU A 169 -9.09 -0.03 3.48
N GLY A 170 -9.70 0.47 2.40
CA GLY A 170 -10.15 -0.36 1.27
C GLY A 170 -8.99 -1.05 0.57
N SER A 171 -7.92 -0.31 0.27
CA SER A 171 -6.69 -0.89 -0.32
C SER A 171 -6.08 -1.97 0.58
N TYR A 172 -6.01 -1.73 1.88
CA TYR A 172 -5.51 -2.70 2.86
C TYR A 172 -6.41 -3.94 2.96
N SER A 173 -7.73 -3.74 2.94
CA SER A 173 -8.71 -4.82 3.04
C SER A 173 -8.66 -5.81 1.87
N LEU A 174 -8.09 -5.39 0.73
CA LEU A 174 -7.88 -6.20 -0.47
C LEU A 174 -6.39 -6.45 -0.78
N LEU A 175 -5.50 -6.01 0.12
CA LEU A 175 -4.03 -6.07 -0.01
C LEU A 175 -3.49 -5.65 -1.39
N VAL A 176 -4.10 -4.64 -2.00
CA VAL A 176 -3.66 -4.05 -3.28
C VAL A 176 -2.61 -2.96 -3.07
N CYS A 177 -1.98 -2.51 -4.16
CA CYS A 177 -0.84 -1.60 -4.09
C CYS A 177 -1.17 -0.12 -3.83
N ASP A 178 -2.44 0.29 -3.75
CA ASP A 178 -2.81 1.70 -3.71
C ASP A 178 -2.37 2.43 -2.43
N ALA A 179 -2.47 1.77 -1.27
CA ALA A 179 -1.96 2.30 -0.01
C ALA A 179 -0.43 2.37 0.00
N ILE A 180 0.24 1.37 -0.60
CA ILE A 180 1.70 1.32 -0.78
C ILE A 180 2.18 2.49 -1.65
N LEU A 181 1.54 2.67 -2.81
CA LEU A 181 1.79 3.79 -3.73
C LEU A 181 1.62 5.12 -3.00
N THR A 182 0.50 5.29 -2.28
CA THR A 182 0.22 6.51 -1.54
C THR A 182 1.31 6.79 -0.50
N GLY A 183 1.77 5.76 0.20
CA GLY A 183 2.89 5.86 1.14
C GLY A 183 4.16 6.36 0.46
N PHE A 184 4.55 5.76 -0.66
CA PHE A 184 5.72 6.18 -1.43
C PHE A 184 5.60 7.58 -2.01
N LEU A 185 4.42 8.00 -2.46
CA LEU A 185 4.19 9.37 -2.94
C LEU A 185 4.37 10.40 -1.84
N VAL A 186 3.86 10.13 -0.63
CA VAL A 186 4.06 11.00 0.53
C VAL A 186 5.54 11.08 0.90
N ILE A 187 6.25 9.95 0.93
CA ILE A 187 7.70 9.90 1.17
C ILE A 187 8.45 10.73 0.10
N THR A 188 8.11 10.54 -1.17
CA THR A 188 8.70 11.25 -2.30
C THR A 188 8.50 12.75 -2.16
N PHE A 189 7.27 13.19 -1.88
CA PHE A 189 6.94 14.60 -1.71
C PHE A 189 7.63 15.21 -0.48
N TRP A 190 7.77 14.44 0.60
CA TRP A 190 8.53 14.87 1.77
C TRP A 190 9.99 15.16 1.41
N PHE A 191 10.66 14.25 0.70
CA PHE A 191 12.04 14.46 0.24
C PHE A 191 12.17 15.63 -0.74
N TYR A 192 11.19 15.83 -1.62
CA TYR A 192 11.12 17.01 -2.48
C TYR A 192 11.10 18.30 -1.66
N LYS A 193 10.24 18.39 -0.64
CA LYS A 193 10.13 19.58 0.23
C LYS A 193 11.37 19.81 1.09
N LYS A 194 12.13 18.76 1.43
CA LYS A 194 13.41 18.85 2.14
C LYS A 194 14.62 19.02 1.21
N GLU A 195 14.39 19.20 -0.09
CA GLU A 195 15.43 19.36 -1.13
C GLU A 195 16.45 18.20 -1.16
N LYS A 196 16.00 16.98 -0.82
CA LYS A 196 16.82 15.76 -0.83
C LYS A 196 16.68 15.03 -2.16
N TRP A 197 17.27 15.60 -3.20
CA TRP A 197 17.04 15.22 -4.60
C TRP A 197 17.33 13.75 -4.94
N ILE A 198 18.39 13.16 -4.39
CA ILE A 198 18.71 11.74 -4.63
C ILE A 198 17.59 10.83 -4.11
N TRP A 199 17.15 11.07 -2.87
CA TRP A 199 16.07 10.30 -2.25
C TRP A 199 14.72 10.56 -2.91
N PHE A 200 14.46 11.81 -3.32
CA PHE A 200 13.29 12.14 -4.13
C PHE A 200 13.26 11.32 -5.42
N SER A 201 14.35 11.27 -6.19
CA SER A 201 14.41 10.49 -7.43
C SER A 201 14.25 9.00 -7.18
N LEU A 202 14.88 8.47 -6.12
CA LEU A 202 14.77 7.06 -5.76
C LEU A 202 13.33 6.66 -5.41
N PHE A 203 12.70 7.37 -4.47
CA PHE A 203 11.33 7.07 -4.05
C PHE A 203 10.29 7.43 -5.12
N GLY A 204 10.55 8.43 -5.94
CA GLY A 204 9.75 8.73 -7.12
C GLY A 204 9.79 7.59 -8.15
N GLY A 205 10.98 7.05 -8.42
CA GLY A 205 11.15 5.86 -9.25
C GLY A 205 10.42 4.65 -8.67
N ILE A 206 10.56 4.39 -7.36
CA ILE A 206 9.82 3.32 -6.67
C ILE A 206 8.30 3.52 -6.79
N SER A 207 7.81 4.76 -6.68
CA SER A 207 6.38 5.06 -6.83
C SER A 207 5.88 4.69 -8.23
N ILE A 208 6.65 5.05 -9.28
CA ILE A 208 6.35 4.70 -10.67
C ILE A 208 6.37 3.19 -10.90
N LEU A 209 7.36 2.48 -10.34
CA LEU A 209 7.43 1.01 -10.40
C LEU A 209 6.30 0.33 -9.60
N THR A 210 5.73 1.00 -8.59
CA THR A 210 4.58 0.49 -7.84
C THR A 210 3.29 0.60 -8.66
N LYS A 211 3.11 1.74 -9.34
CA LYS A 211 2.00 1.99 -10.24
C LYS A 211 2.35 3.13 -11.21
N GLU A 212 2.14 2.89 -12.49
CA GLU A 212 2.49 3.83 -13.56
C GLU A 212 1.80 5.19 -13.43
N GLN A 213 0.59 5.25 -12.83
CA GLN A 213 -0.16 6.48 -12.60
C GLN A 213 0.57 7.45 -11.66
N ALA A 214 1.57 6.99 -10.90
CA ALA A 214 2.42 7.85 -10.09
C ALA A 214 3.09 8.95 -10.92
N LEU A 215 3.38 8.68 -12.21
CA LEU A 215 3.97 9.66 -13.12
C LEU A 215 3.11 10.93 -13.19
N PHE A 216 1.79 10.80 -13.33
CA PHE A 216 0.88 11.95 -13.40
C PHE A 216 0.83 12.74 -12.09
N LEU A 217 1.01 12.07 -10.94
CA LEU A 217 0.99 12.71 -9.64
C LEU A 217 2.30 13.43 -9.32
N LEU A 218 3.43 12.95 -9.85
CA LEU A 218 4.75 13.57 -9.69
C LEU A 218 5.05 14.63 -10.76
N PHE A 219 4.39 14.58 -11.90
CA PHE A 219 4.61 15.49 -13.03
C PHE A 219 4.51 16.99 -12.66
N PRO A 220 3.52 17.46 -11.86
CA PRO A 220 3.45 18.86 -11.44
C PRO A 220 4.69 19.34 -10.65
N LEU A 221 5.32 18.46 -9.88
CA LEU A 221 6.54 18.79 -9.13
C LEU A 221 7.72 19.06 -10.07
N GLY A 222 7.77 18.33 -11.19
CA GLY A 222 8.74 18.56 -12.27
C GLY A 222 8.54 19.93 -12.93
N ILE A 223 7.29 20.30 -13.22
CA ILE A 223 6.96 21.64 -13.75
C ILE A 223 7.39 22.73 -12.75
N GLU A 224 7.00 22.59 -11.47
CA GLU A 224 7.38 23.56 -10.43
C GLU A 224 8.90 23.74 -10.34
N ALA A 225 9.66 22.65 -10.39
CA ALA A 225 11.12 22.68 -10.36
C ALA A 225 11.72 23.42 -11.57
N LEU A 226 11.19 23.19 -12.78
CA LEU A 226 11.62 23.89 -14.00
C LEU A 226 11.27 25.38 -13.94
N SER A 227 10.07 25.74 -13.48
CA SER A 227 9.64 27.14 -13.34
C SER A 227 10.51 27.91 -12.35
N LYS A 228 10.87 27.31 -11.20
CA LYS A 228 11.75 27.95 -10.21
C LYS A 228 13.19 28.11 -10.71
N LYS A 229 13.68 27.20 -11.55
CA LYS A 229 15.00 27.30 -12.17
C LYS A 229 15.09 28.51 -13.11
N ASN A 230 14.02 28.83 -13.83
CA ASN A 230 13.96 30.02 -14.70
C ASN A 230 13.85 31.35 -13.92
N GLY A 231 13.37 31.33 -12.67
CA GLY A 231 13.32 32.51 -11.79
C GLY A 231 14.61 32.76 -10.99
N LYS A 232 15.51 31.78 -10.93
CA LYS A 232 16.90 31.93 -10.46
C LYS A 232 17.82 32.02 -11.68
N THR A 233 17.65 33.05 -12.50
CA THR A 233 18.71 33.52 -13.38
C THR A 233 19.92 33.86 -12.51
N ARG A 234 21.10 33.38 -12.93
CA ARG A 234 22.39 33.87 -12.44
C ARG A 234 22.45 35.39 -12.49
#